data_AF-A0A965PFW7-F1
#
_entry.id   AF-A0A965PFW7-F1
#
_cell.length_a   1.000
_cell.length_b   1.000
_cell.length_c   1.000
_cell.angle_alpha   90.00
_cell.angle_beta   90.00
_cell.angle_gamma   90.00
#
_symmetry.space_group_name_H-M   'P 1'
#
loop_
_entity.id
_entity.type
_entity.pdbx_description
1 polymer ?
#
loop_
_entity_poly.entity_id
_entity_poly.type
_entity_poly.pdbx_seq_one_letter_code
_entity_poly.pdbx_strand_id
1 'polypeptide(L)'
;MKPYTVNAAPIVQAPLAGMNYWITRAIKHSNVTLWNNGSWIIRDIKGKPGTISNHAKGVAVDLSYRLIANEAGKSIYMGRQRSLPYITKLLENADTLGIELCIDYALRRSWKCDRGTWIAGNFQTGDWYHIEVNPVMAHSVELAKQAWDKVFG
;
A
#
# COMPACT_ATOMS: atom_id res chain seq x y z
N MET A 1 -3.65 15.50 -14.30
CA MET A 1 -2.66 14.59 -13.68
C MET A 1 -2.68 14.84 -12.19
N LYS A 2 -2.94 13.83 -11.34
CA LYS A 2 -3.06 14.04 -9.90
C LYS A 2 -1.68 14.19 -9.26
N PRO A 3 -1.43 15.20 -8.42
CA PRO A 3 -0.14 15.38 -7.79
C PRO A 3 0.19 14.19 -6.87
N TYR A 4 1.47 13.82 -6.85
CA TYR A 4 2.03 12.89 -5.88
C TYR A 4 2.50 13.68 -4.65
N THR A 5 1.84 13.47 -3.51
CA THR A 5 1.96 14.31 -2.31
C THR A 5 2.69 13.62 -1.15
N VAL A 6 2.78 12.29 -1.16
CA VAL A 6 3.42 11.48 -0.12
C VAL A 6 4.86 11.92 0.21
N ASN A 7 5.63 12.39 -0.77
CA ASN A 7 7.00 12.89 -0.53
C ASN A 7 7.05 14.09 0.42
N ALA A 8 6.04 14.95 0.40
CA ALA A 8 5.98 16.17 1.23
C ALA A 8 5.43 15.90 2.64
N ALA A 9 4.91 14.70 2.92
CA ALA A 9 4.37 14.39 4.23
C ALA A 9 5.48 14.41 5.31
N PRO A 10 5.18 14.94 6.52
CA PRO A 10 6.14 14.94 7.61
C PRO A 10 6.39 13.54 8.15
N ILE A 11 7.53 13.35 8.81
CA ILE A 11 7.79 12.14 9.61
C ILE A 11 6.85 12.15 10.82
N VAL A 12 6.31 10.98 11.17
CA VAL A 12 5.39 10.82 12.30
C VAL A 12 5.99 9.88 13.34
N GLN A 13 5.65 10.11 14.61
CA GLN A 13 6.18 9.37 15.75
C GLN A 13 5.39 8.09 16.07
N ALA A 14 4.28 7.86 15.37
CA ALA A 14 3.43 6.68 15.53
C ALA A 14 2.65 6.40 14.24
N PRO A 15 2.13 5.18 14.04
CA PRO A 15 1.23 4.86 12.94
C PRO A 15 0.00 5.78 12.92
N LEU A 16 -0.44 6.19 11.72
CA LEU A 16 -1.62 7.04 11.57
C LEU A 16 -2.92 6.22 11.62
N ALA A 17 -3.92 6.72 12.33
CA ALA A 17 -5.18 6.00 12.54
C ALA A 17 -5.95 5.76 11.22
N GLY A 18 -5.99 6.75 10.32
CA GLY A 18 -6.61 6.60 9.00
C GLY A 18 -5.91 5.53 8.16
N MET A 19 -4.58 5.49 8.19
CA MET A 19 -3.79 4.45 7.52
C MET A 19 -4.04 3.07 8.12
N ASN A 20 -4.09 2.95 9.45
CA ASN A 20 -4.44 1.68 10.10
C ASN A 20 -5.81 1.18 9.65
N TYR A 21 -6.82 2.06 9.65
CA TYR A 21 -8.15 1.73 9.14
C TYR A 21 -8.09 1.29 7.67
N TRP A 22 -7.42 2.06 6.82
CA TRP A 22 -7.24 1.74 5.40
C TRP A 22 -6.66 0.34 5.20
N ILE A 23 -5.62 -0.02 5.96
CA ILE A 23 -4.98 -1.34 5.91
C ILE A 23 -5.95 -2.44 6.32
N THR A 24 -6.73 -2.25 7.40
CA THR A 24 -7.70 -3.26 7.85
C THR A 24 -8.72 -3.56 6.75
N ARG A 25 -9.17 -2.53 6.01
CA ARG A 25 -10.11 -2.68 4.90
C ARG A 25 -9.45 -3.30 3.69
N ALA A 26 -8.21 -2.92 3.39
CA ALA A 26 -7.42 -3.52 2.31
C ALA A 26 -7.28 -5.03 2.50
N ILE A 27 -6.98 -5.49 3.72
CA ILE A 27 -6.88 -6.91 4.07
C ILE A 27 -8.24 -7.58 4.00
N LYS A 28 -9.27 -7.00 4.64
CA LYS A 28 -10.63 -7.57 4.66
C LYS A 28 -11.17 -7.83 3.25
N HIS A 29 -11.11 -6.83 2.38
CA HIS A 29 -11.65 -6.90 1.03
C HIS A 29 -10.78 -7.66 0.03
N SER A 30 -9.53 -7.96 0.41
CA SER A 30 -8.69 -8.89 -0.35
C SER A 30 -9.13 -10.36 -0.19
N ASN A 31 -10.18 -10.64 0.59
CA ASN A 31 -10.52 -11.99 1.07
C ASN A 31 -9.32 -12.67 1.74
N VAL A 32 -8.58 -11.88 2.54
CA VAL A 32 -7.35 -12.27 3.25
C VAL A 32 -6.20 -12.70 2.31
N THR A 33 -6.30 -12.49 0.98
CA THR A 33 -5.19 -12.76 0.04
C THR A 33 -3.95 -11.90 0.26
N LEU A 34 -4.11 -10.79 0.98
CA LEU A 34 -3.05 -9.88 1.40
C LEU A 34 -3.00 -9.76 2.92
N TRP A 35 -1.80 -9.56 3.46
CA TRP A 35 -1.57 -9.29 4.87
C TRP A 35 -0.56 -8.15 5.06
N ASN A 36 -0.64 -7.44 6.21
CA ASN A 36 0.25 -6.31 6.51
C ASN A 36 1.67 -6.82 6.85
N ASN A 37 2.62 -6.56 5.97
CA ASN A 37 4.04 -6.91 6.10
C ASN A 37 4.90 -5.73 6.62
N GLY A 38 4.26 -4.66 7.08
CA GLY A 38 4.88 -3.47 7.63
C GLY A 38 4.17 -2.22 7.13
N SER A 39 3.83 -1.31 8.04
CA SER A 39 3.17 -0.04 7.70
C SER A 39 3.78 1.19 8.37
N TRP A 40 4.61 1.01 9.38
CA TRP A 40 5.30 2.11 10.04
C TRP A 40 6.58 1.65 10.71
N ILE A 41 7.65 2.38 10.45
CA ILE A 41 8.93 2.33 11.15
C ILE A 41 9.74 3.55 10.72
N ILE A 42 10.40 4.21 11.67
CA ILE A 42 11.31 5.31 11.36
C ILE A 42 12.64 4.71 10.88
N ARG A 43 12.89 4.78 9.58
CA ARG A 43 14.14 4.31 8.94
C ARG A 43 14.36 4.93 7.58
N ASP A 44 15.61 4.90 7.15
CA ASP A 44 15.97 5.17 5.76
C ASP A 44 15.45 4.07 4.81
N ILE A 45 15.31 4.43 3.54
CA ILE A 45 15.09 3.47 2.47
C ILE A 45 16.29 2.52 2.41
N LYS A 46 16.01 1.21 2.34
CA LYS A 46 17.05 0.17 2.27
C LYS A 46 17.99 0.45 1.09
N GLY A 47 19.29 0.53 1.37
CA GLY A 47 20.31 0.81 0.36
C GLY A 47 20.42 2.29 -0.05
N LYS A 48 19.72 3.21 0.63
CA LYS A 48 19.81 4.66 0.39
C LYS A 48 19.92 5.43 1.71
N PRO A 49 21.10 5.40 2.38
CA PRO A 49 21.32 6.15 3.61
C PRO A 49 21.02 7.65 3.43
N GLY A 50 20.42 8.27 4.44
CA GLY A 50 20.01 9.68 4.43
C GLY A 50 18.71 9.97 3.68
N THR A 51 18.07 8.97 3.07
CA THR A 51 16.77 9.13 2.42
C THR A 51 15.68 8.45 3.25
N ILE A 52 14.85 9.23 3.93
CA ILE A 52 13.80 8.69 4.81
C ILE A 52 12.73 7.91 4.03
N SER A 53 12.31 6.76 4.56
CA SER A 53 11.22 5.96 3.99
C SER A 53 9.85 6.60 4.20
N ASN A 54 8.94 6.44 3.24
CA ASN A 54 7.54 6.84 3.41
C ASN A 54 6.79 6.03 4.49
N HIS A 55 7.32 4.86 4.88
CA HIS A 55 6.87 4.15 6.10
C HIS A 55 7.05 5.01 7.36
N ALA A 56 8.11 5.84 7.44
CA ALA A 56 8.34 6.74 8.58
C ALA A 56 7.33 7.89 8.66
N LYS A 57 6.62 8.16 7.56
CA LYS A 57 5.58 9.18 7.46
C LYS A 57 4.18 8.63 7.76
N GLY A 58 4.06 7.31 7.97
CA GLY A 58 2.80 6.65 8.31
C GLY A 58 1.79 6.55 7.16
N VAL A 59 2.26 6.75 5.92
CA VAL A 59 1.43 6.81 4.70
C VAL A 59 1.66 5.63 3.75
N ALA A 60 2.47 4.66 4.16
CA ALA A 60 2.85 3.53 3.33
C ALA A 60 2.55 2.19 4.01
N VAL A 61 2.33 1.14 3.21
CA VAL A 61 2.18 -0.23 3.68
C VAL A 61 2.75 -1.20 2.67
N ASP A 62 3.43 -2.23 3.16
CA ASP A 62 3.79 -3.40 2.37
C ASP A 62 2.70 -4.46 2.57
N LEU A 63 1.90 -4.72 1.54
CA LEU A 63 0.86 -5.77 1.53
C LEU A 63 1.43 -7.03 0.89
N SER A 64 1.79 -8.01 1.71
CA SER A 64 2.36 -9.26 1.23
C SER A 64 1.28 -10.28 0.89
N TYR A 65 1.58 -11.09 -0.13
CA TYR A 65 0.83 -12.27 -0.53
C TYR A 65 1.68 -13.55 -0.38
N ARG A 66 2.81 -13.45 0.33
CA ARG A 66 3.69 -14.58 0.59
C ARG A 66 2.92 -15.69 1.29
N LEU A 67 3.12 -16.91 0.82
CA LEU A 67 2.71 -18.12 1.50
C LEU A 67 3.62 -18.34 2.72
N ILE A 68 3.07 -18.21 3.93
CA ILE A 68 3.73 -18.62 5.17
C ILE A 68 2.98 -19.83 5.71
N ALA A 69 3.59 -21.01 5.58
CA ALA A 69 3.00 -22.26 6.02
C ALA A 69 2.74 -22.23 7.54
N ASN A 70 1.63 -22.81 7.97
CA ASN A 70 1.21 -22.90 9.38
C ASN A 70 0.92 -21.55 10.05
N GLU A 71 0.77 -20.46 9.28
CA GLU A 71 0.34 -19.17 9.80
C GLU A 71 -1.05 -18.80 9.22
N ALA A 72 -2.04 -18.73 10.12
CA ALA A 72 -3.41 -18.36 9.76
C ALA A 72 -3.44 -16.95 9.12
N GLY A 73 -4.17 -16.80 8.02
CA GLY A 73 -4.24 -15.54 7.27
C GLY A 73 -3.02 -15.21 6.40
N LYS A 74 -1.97 -16.05 6.41
CA LYS A 74 -0.79 -15.91 5.52
C LYS A 74 -0.49 -17.18 4.70
N SER A 75 -1.29 -18.23 4.84
CA SER A 75 -1.13 -19.51 4.13
C SER A 75 -1.84 -19.55 2.77
N ILE A 76 -1.48 -18.70 1.80
CA ILE A 76 -2.23 -18.57 0.54
C ILE A 76 -1.45 -19.03 -0.69
N TYR A 77 -1.95 -20.09 -1.32
CA TYR A 77 -1.41 -20.62 -2.56
C TYR A 77 -1.63 -19.64 -3.72
N MET A 78 -0.60 -19.48 -4.57
CA MET A 78 -0.61 -18.55 -5.72
C MET A 78 -1.02 -17.11 -5.34
N GLY A 79 -0.53 -16.61 -4.20
CA GLY A 79 -0.93 -15.33 -3.63
C GLY A 79 -0.89 -14.15 -4.61
N ARG A 80 0.13 -14.05 -5.47
CA ARG A 80 0.19 -12.97 -6.48
C ARG A 80 -0.95 -13.04 -7.50
N GLN A 81 -1.21 -14.23 -8.06
CA GLN A 81 -2.27 -14.42 -9.04
C GLN A 81 -3.64 -14.10 -8.45
N ARG A 82 -3.86 -14.45 -7.18
CA ARG A 82 -5.12 -14.20 -6.47
C ARG A 82 -5.29 -12.74 -6.04
N SER A 83 -4.22 -12.07 -5.65
CA SER A 83 -4.25 -10.67 -5.21
C SER A 83 -4.22 -9.66 -6.35
N LEU A 84 -3.65 -10.00 -7.51
CA LEU A 84 -3.49 -9.05 -8.62
C LEU A 84 -4.82 -8.47 -9.13
N PRO A 85 -5.90 -9.24 -9.38
CA PRO A 85 -7.19 -8.67 -9.77
C PRO A 85 -7.73 -7.67 -8.74
N TYR A 86 -7.52 -7.96 -7.46
CA TYR A 86 -7.89 -7.06 -6.37
C TYR A 86 -7.07 -5.76 -6.40
N ILE A 87 -5.74 -5.83 -6.56
CA ILE A 87 -4.90 -4.65 -6.73
C ILE A 87 -5.34 -3.83 -7.94
N THR A 88 -5.65 -4.46 -9.08
CA THR A 88 -6.18 -3.75 -10.26
C THR A 88 -7.45 -2.98 -9.90
N LYS A 89 -8.42 -3.61 -9.21
CA LYS A 89 -9.64 -2.91 -8.75
C LYS A 89 -9.34 -1.73 -7.82
N LEU A 90 -8.36 -1.86 -6.92
CA LEU A 90 -7.94 -0.74 -6.07
C LEU A 90 -7.37 0.42 -6.90
N LEU A 91 -6.56 0.12 -7.91
CA LEU A 91 -5.94 1.14 -8.77
C LEU A 91 -6.93 1.81 -9.73
N GLU A 92 -7.95 1.08 -10.21
CA GLU A 92 -9.10 1.66 -10.93
C GLU A 92 -9.88 2.66 -10.06
N ASN A 93 -9.79 2.52 -8.72
CA ASN A 93 -10.41 3.40 -7.73
C ASN A 93 -9.37 4.21 -6.94
N ALA A 94 -8.16 4.38 -7.48
CA ALA A 94 -7.03 4.98 -6.75
C ALA A 94 -7.37 6.37 -6.22
N ASP A 95 -8.12 7.17 -6.99
CA ASP A 95 -8.50 8.50 -6.57
C ASP A 95 -9.41 8.52 -5.35
N THR A 96 -10.42 7.65 -5.33
CA THR A 96 -11.35 7.48 -4.22
C THR A 96 -10.63 6.93 -2.99
N LEU A 97 -9.80 5.91 -3.17
CA LEU A 97 -9.08 5.24 -2.08
C LEU A 97 -7.84 6.02 -1.60
N GLY A 98 -7.50 7.11 -2.28
CA GLY A 98 -6.36 7.94 -1.98
C GLY A 98 -5.01 7.33 -2.34
N ILE A 99 -4.95 6.28 -3.17
CA ILE A 99 -3.70 5.62 -3.56
C ILE A 99 -2.90 6.53 -4.49
N GLU A 100 -1.64 6.77 -4.14
CA GLU A 100 -0.74 7.60 -4.92
C GLU A 100 0.39 6.80 -5.58
N LEU A 101 0.83 5.70 -4.98
CA LEU A 101 1.84 4.80 -5.52
C LEU A 101 1.48 3.35 -5.20
N CYS A 102 1.72 2.46 -6.16
CA CYS A 102 1.76 1.03 -5.95
C CYS A 102 3.01 0.46 -6.61
N ILE A 103 3.90 -0.20 -5.87
CA ILE A 103 5.04 -0.94 -6.43
C ILE A 103 4.72 -2.43 -6.36
N ASP A 104 4.78 -3.10 -7.50
CA ASP A 104 4.69 -4.56 -7.62
C ASP A 104 6.12 -5.10 -7.65
N TYR A 105 6.59 -5.57 -6.48
CA TYR A 105 7.97 -6.04 -6.30
C TYR A 105 8.28 -7.31 -7.09
N ALA A 106 7.27 -8.13 -7.41
CA ALA A 106 7.50 -9.35 -8.20
C ALA A 106 7.83 -9.04 -9.66
N LEU A 107 7.20 -8.02 -10.24
CA LEU A 107 7.47 -7.60 -11.62
C LEU A 107 8.37 -6.37 -11.73
N ARG A 108 8.93 -5.90 -10.61
CA ARG A 108 9.80 -4.72 -10.53
C ARG A 108 9.22 -3.54 -11.32
N ARG A 109 7.95 -3.25 -11.07
CA ARG A 109 7.21 -2.17 -11.74
C ARG A 109 6.45 -1.35 -10.73
N SER A 110 6.09 -0.13 -11.11
CA SER A 110 5.28 0.74 -10.26
C SER A 110 4.13 1.37 -11.05
N TRP A 111 3.00 1.59 -10.40
CA TRP A 111 1.90 2.44 -10.81
C TRP A 111 1.91 3.69 -9.93
N LYS A 112 1.63 4.87 -10.48
CA LYS A 112 1.60 6.13 -9.71
C LYS A 112 0.47 7.03 -10.20
N CYS A 113 -0.14 7.80 -9.29
CA CYS A 113 -1.33 8.61 -9.58
C CYS A 113 -1.09 9.72 -10.61
N ASP A 114 0.15 10.19 -10.73
CA ASP A 114 0.56 11.16 -11.75
C ASP A 114 0.73 10.53 -13.14
N ARG A 115 0.58 9.22 -13.31
CA ARG A 115 0.64 8.60 -14.64
C ARG A 115 -0.52 7.64 -14.93
N GLY A 116 -1.18 7.13 -13.91
CA GLY A 116 -2.31 6.21 -14.07
C GLY A 116 -1.93 4.87 -14.72
N THR A 117 -0.65 4.53 -14.85
CA THR A 117 -0.19 3.32 -15.53
C THR A 117 1.07 2.72 -14.90
N TRP A 118 1.37 1.48 -15.26
CA TRP A 118 2.55 0.74 -14.82
C TRP A 118 3.79 1.11 -15.66
N ILE A 119 4.91 1.34 -14.97
CA ILE A 119 6.22 1.54 -15.59
C ILE A 119 7.22 0.60 -14.91
N ALA A 120 8.08 -0.04 -15.71
CA ALA A 120 9.19 -0.84 -15.20
C ALA A 120 10.13 0.02 -14.34
N GLY A 121 10.68 -0.55 -13.28
CA GLY A 121 11.57 0.14 -12.36
C GLY A 121 12.70 -0.75 -11.87
N ASN A 122 13.57 -0.15 -11.07
CA ASN A 122 14.72 -0.84 -10.50
C ASN A 122 14.55 -1.00 -9.00
N PHE A 123 13.84 -2.05 -8.60
CA PHE A 123 13.59 -2.40 -7.20
C PHE A 123 14.12 -3.81 -6.90
N GLN A 124 14.36 -4.13 -5.62
CA GLN A 124 14.58 -5.52 -5.22
C GLN A 124 13.36 -6.37 -5.59
N THR A 125 13.55 -7.67 -5.81
CA THR A 125 12.41 -8.58 -6.03
C THR A 125 11.78 -8.96 -4.70
N GLY A 126 10.46 -9.15 -4.69
CA GLY A 126 9.69 -9.45 -3.49
C GLY A 126 8.30 -9.98 -3.79
N ASP A 127 7.66 -10.50 -2.75
CA ASP A 127 6.31 -11.08 -2.74
C ASP A 127 5.31 -10.20 -1.97
N TRP A 128 5.33 -8.91 -2.29
CA TRP A 128 4.42 -7.90 -1.75
C TRP A 128 4.19 -6.75 -2.72
N TYR A 129 3.12 -6.02 -2.48
CA TYR A 129 2.88 -4.69 -3.06
C TYR A 129 3.24 -3.63 -2.02
N HIS A 130 3.98 -2.60 -2.43
CA HIS A 130 4.14 -1.40 -1.60
C HIS A 130 3.11 -0.37 -2.04
N ILE A 131 2.21 0.02 -1.15
CA ILE A 131 1.17 1.00 -1.42
C ILE A 131 1.46 2.25 -0.61
N GLU A 132 1.33 3.41 -1.25
CA GLU A 132 1.34 4.70 -0.58
C GLU A 132 0.00 5.39 -0.79
N VAL A 133 -0.52 5.95 0.29
CA VAL A 133 -1.82 6.61 0.37
C VAL A 133 -1.60 8.08 0.70
N ASN A 134 -2.37 8.98 0.09
CA ASN A 134 -2.19 10.40 0.33
C ASN A 134 -2.34 10.74 1.83
N PRO A 135 -1.64 11.78 2.33
CA PRO A 135 -1.62 12.09 3.76
C PRO A 135 -3.00 12.41 4.33
N VAL A 136 -3.86 13.09 3.57
CA VAL A 136 -5.22 13.46 4.01
C VAL A 136 -6.02 12.20 4.39
N MET A 137 -5.96 11.18 3.54
CA MET A 137 -6.61 9.89 3.78
C MET A 137 -5.92 9.10 4.90
N ALA A 138 -4.59 9.13 4.97
CA ALA A 138 -3.83 8.45 6.01
C ALA A 138 -4.10 9.02 7.42
N HIS A 139 -4.42 10.31 7.53
CA HIS A 139 -4.71 10.98 8.79
C HIS A 139 -6.17 10.82 9.28
N SER A 140 -7.15 10.65 8.40
CA SER A 140 -8.57 10.59 8.78
C SER A 140 -9.18 9.21 8.60
N VAL A 141 -9.66 8.63 9.70
CA VAL A 141 -10.41 7.36 9.70
C VAL A 141 -11.73 7.53 8.97
N GLU A 142 -12.38 8.68 9.11
CA GLU A 142 -13.67 9.01 8.51
C GLU A 142 -13.56 9.04 6.99
N LEU A 143 -12.55 9.72 6.44
CA LEU A 143 -12.30 9.76 5.00
C LEU A 143 -11.95 8.37 4.47
N ALA A 144 -11.11 7.62 5.18
CA ALA A 144 -10.79 6.24 4.80
C ALA A 144 -12.04 5.37 4.78
N LYS A 145 -12.90 5.47 5.78
CA LYS A 145 -14.18 4.75 5.83
C LYS A 145 -15.08 5.11 4.65
N GLN A 146 -15.32 6.39 4.41
CA GLN A 146 -16.15 6.85 3.30
C GLN A 146 -15.62 6.37 1.94
N ALA A 147 -14.30 6.40 1.74
CA ALA A 147 -13.66 5.91 0.54
C ALA A 147 -13.88 4.41 0.33
N TRP A 148 -13.68 3.60 1.37
CA TRP A 148 -13.87 2.15 1.30
C TRP A 148 -15.34 1.77 1.12
N ASP A 149 -16.26 2.46 1.80
CA ASP A 149 -17.70 2.25 1.66
C ASP A 149 -18.17 2.65 0.25
N LYS A 150 -17.57 3.68 -0.37
CA LYS A 150 -17.89 4.04 -1.76
C LYS A 150 -17.48 2.99 -2.80
N VAL A 151 -16.39 2.24 -2.55
CA VAL A 151 -15.84 1.28 -3.53
C VAL A 151 -16.34 -0.16 -3.28
N PHE A 152 -16.70 -0.49 -2.03
CA PHE A 152 -17.03 -1.85 -1.60
C PHE A 152 -18.28 -1.96 -0.70
N GLY A 153 -18.97 -0.86 -0.41
CA GLY A 153 -20.22 -0.83 0.36
C GLY A 153 -21.46 -0.94 -0.50
#